data_AF-U4URF5-F1
#
_entry.id   AF-U4URF5-F1
#
_cell.length_a   1.000
_cell.length_b   1.000
_cell.length_c   1.000
_cell.angle_alpha   90.00
_cell.angle_beta   90.00
_cell.angle_gamma   90.00
#
_symmetry.space_group_name_H-M   'P 1'
#
loop_
_entity.id
_entity.type
_entity.pdbx_description
1 polymer ?
#
loop_
_entity_poly.entity_id
_entity_poly.type
_entity_poly.pdbx_seq_one_letter_code
_entity_poly.pdbx_strand_id
1 'polypeptide(L)'
;MEPRILSIQSHVVSGYVGNKSAVFPMQLLGFDVDFVNSVQFSNHTGYKSVQGQVITEKELSALVAGLKNNGIDQYSHLLTGYIGSAGFLKEIVALYQDLKAVNPNLVY
;
A
#
# COMPACT_ATOMS: atom_id res chain seq x y z
N MET A 1 -15.84 -13.55 1.95
CA MET A 1 -15.35 -12.41 1.16
C MET A 1 -14.24 -12.97 0.30
N GLU A 2 -14.23 -12.68 -1.00
CA GLU A 2 -13.07 -13.03 -1.83
C GLU A 2 -11.82 -12.34 -1.26
N PRO A 3 -10.65 -12.99 -1.31
CA PRO A 3 -9.47 -12.47 -0.65
C PRO A 3 -8.98 -11.21 -1.37
N ARG A 4 -9.28 -10.05 -0.77
CA ARG A 4 -8.84 -8.73 -1.21
C ARG A 4 -7.73 -8.18 -0.33
N ILE A 5 -6.64 -7.72 -0.94
CA ILE A 5 -5.45 -7.21 -0.27
C ILE A 5 -5.34 -5.70 -0.53
N LEU A 6 -5.09 -4.93 0.54
CA LEU A 6 -4.56 -3.57 0.40
C LEU A 6 -3.03 -3.62 0.58
N SER A 7 -2.28 -3.34 -0.47
CA SER A 7 -0.80 -3.36 -0.45
C SER A 7 -0.22 -1.95 -0.42
N ILE A 8 0.48 -1.59 0.65
CA ILE A 8 1.12 -0.28 0.84
C ILE A 8 2.64 -0.43 0.88
N GLN A 9 3.31 -0.18 -0.25
CA GLN A 9 4.74 -0.40 -0.42
C GLN A 9 5.35 0.60 -1.40
N SER A 10 6.66 0.56 -1.62
CA SER A 10 7.31 1.35 -2.66
C SER A 10 6.91 0.90 -4.07
N HIS A 11 7.11 1.77 -5.06
CA HIS A 11 7.01 1.44 -6.48
C HIS A 11 8.18 2.03 -7.28
N VAL A 12 8.59 1.30 -8.31
CA VAL A 12 9.64 1.73 -9.25
C VAL A 12 9.19 1.56 -10.70
N VAL A 13 9.57 2.49 -11.58
CA VAL A 13 9.32 2.37 -13.02
C VAL A 13 10.17 1.25 -13.63
N SER A 14 11.46 1.16 -13.29
CA SER A 14 12.40 0.12 -13.75
C SER A 14 12.86 -0.78 -12.60
N GLY A 15 12.93 -2.09 -12.86
CA GLY A 15 13.23 -3.12 -11.86
C GLY A 15 12.00 -3.70 -11.16
N TYR A 16 12.23 -4.61 -10.21
CA TYR A 16 11.21 -5.31 -9.44
C TYR A 16 11.53 -5.20 -7.94
N VAL A 17 10.87 -4.25 -7.27
CA VAL A 17 10.79 -4.13 -5.82
C VAL A 17 9.40 -3.63 -5.41
N GLY A 18 9.05 -3.75 -4.12
CA GLY A 18 7.80 -3.23 -3.56
C GLY A 18 6.56 -3.74 -4.30
N ASN A 19 5.59 -2.87 -4.55
CA ASN A 19 4.34 -3.21 -5.23
C ASN A 19 4.58 -3.78 -6.64
N LYS A 20 5.64 -3.35 -7.35
CA LYS A 20 5.95 -3.91 -8.67
C LYS A 20 6.40 -5.37 -8.61
N SER A 21 6.96 -5.81 -7.49
CA SER A 21 7.26 -7.24 -7.23
C SER A 21 6.09 -8.00 -6.63
N ALA A 22 5.24 -7.35 -5.85
CA ALA A 22 4.22 -8.02 -5.04
C ALA A 22 2.88 -8.17 -5.78
N VAL A 23 2.43 -7.14 -6.50
CA VAL A 23 1.06 -7.09 -7.05
C VAL A 23 0.82 -8.18 -8.09
N PHE A 24 1.72 -8.33 -9.07
CA PHE A 24 1.53 -9.31 -10.14
C PHE A 24 1.46 -10.75 -9.63
N PRO A 25 2.37 -11.24 -8.76
CA PRO A 25 2.22 -12.56 -8.15
C PRO A 25 0.92 -12.76 -7.37
N MET A 26 0.50 -11.77 -6.58
CA MET A 26 -0.76 -11.88 -5.81
C MET A 26 -1.98 -11.97 -6.72
N GLN A 27 -2.03 -11.15 -7.77
CA GLN A 27 -3.10 -11.21 -8.78
C GLN A 27 -3.10 -12.55 -9.53
N LEU A 28 -1.92 -13.09 -9.87
CA LEU A 28 -1.79 -14.40 -10.50
C LEU A 28 -2.32 -15.53 -9.60
N LEU A 29 -2.18 -15.37 -8.28
CA LEU A 29 -2.67 -16.32 -7.27
C LEU A 29 -4.16 -16.13 -6.93
N GLY A 30 -4.86 -15.23 -7.62
CA GLY A 30 -6.31 -15.04 -7.48
C GLY A 30 -6.73 -14.09 -6.36
N PHE A 31 -5.81 -13.30 -5.80
CA PHE A 31 -6.17 -12.20 -4.92
C PHE A 31 -6.63 -10.99 -5.72
N ASP A 32 -7.67 -10.32 -5.24
CA ASP A 32 -7.95 -8.95 -5.67
C ASP A 32 -7.03 -7.99 -4.91
N VAL A 33 -6.38 -7.07 -5.60
CA VAL A 33 -5.29 -6.26 -5.02
C VAL A 33 -5.48 -4.80 -5.35
N ASP A 34 -5.76 -4.01 -4.32
CA ASP A 34 -5.58 -2.57 -4.35
C ASP A 34 -4.19 -2.23 -3.80
N PHE A 35 -3.54 -1.21 -4.36
CA PHE A 35 -2.20 -0.84 -3.91
C PHE A 35 -2.00 0.67 -3.85
N VAL A 36 -1.31 1.10 -2.80
CA VAL A 36 -0.83 2.48 -2.62
C VAL A 36 0.69 2.48 -2.65
N ASN A 37 1.25 3.34 -3.48
CA ASN A 37 2.69 3.46 -3.65
C ASN A 37 3.24 4.48 -2.65
N SER A 38 3.90 4.05 -1.58
CA SER A 38 4.52 4.96 -0.59
C SER A 38 5.57 5.89 -1.23
N VAL A 39 6.19 5.43 -2.30
CA VAL A 39 7.05 6.20 -3.20
C VAL A 39 6.82 5.76 -4.64
N GLN A 40 7.03 6.66 -5.58
CA GLN A 40 7.11 6.37 -7.00
C GLN A 40 8.43 6.87 -7.54
N PHE A 41 9.38 5.96 -7.72
CA PHE A 41 10.73 6.27 -8.21
C PHE A 41 11.01 5.70 -9.60
N SER A 42 12.03 6.24 -10.26
CA SER A 42 12.54 5.72 -11.54
C SER A 42 13.04 4.27 -11.42
N ASN A 43 13.70 3.94 -10.31
CA ASN A 43 14.37 2.67 -10.02
C ASN A 43 14.64 2.58 -8.51
N HIS A 44 15.07 1.41 -8.02
CA HIS A 44 15.44 1.26 -6.61
C HIS A 44 16.75 1.99 -6.28
N THR A 45 16.99 2.22 -4.98
CA THR A 45 18.11 3.01 -4.43
C THR A 45 19.50 2.37 -4.55
N GLY A 46 19.60 1.21 -5.19
CA GLY A 46 20.87 0.55 -5.49
C GLY A 46 21.57 1.10 -6.75
N TYR A 47 20.90 1.94 -7.52
CA TYR A 47 21.46 2.59 -8.70
C TYR A 47 22.10 3.95 -8.38
N LYS A 48 22.94 4.44 -9.29
CA LYS A 48 23.67 5.71 -9.16
C LYS A 48 22.77 6.95 -9.01
N SER A 49 21.60 6.95 -9.66
CA SER A 49 20.65 8.07 -9.62
C SER A 49 19.24 7.54 -9.41
N VAL A 50 18.46 8.24 -8.59
CA VAL A 50 17.06 7.96 -8.31
C VAL A 50 16.32 9.28 -8.36
N GLN A 51 15.20 9.31 -9.07
CA GLN A 51 14.30 10.46 -9.12
C GLN A 51 12.86 9.99 -8.91
N GLY A 52 12.03 10.86 -8.35
CA GLY A 52 10.60 10.63 -8.24
C GLY A 52 9.98 11.24 -6.99
N GLN A 53 8.85 10.69 -6.59
CA GLN A 53 7.95 11.29 -5.59
C GLN A 53 7.82 10.39 -4.37
N VAL A 54 7.65 11.02 -3.21
CA VAL A 54 7.31 10.35 -1.95
C VAL A 54 5.90 10.76 -1.59
N ILE A 55 5.03 9.79 -1.32
CA ILE A 55 3.69 10.07 -0.80
C ILE A 55 3.81 10.43 0.68
N THR A 56 3.21 11.56 1.04
CA THR A 56 3.13 12.08 2.41
C THR A 56 2.03 11.39 3.20
N GLU A 57 2.07 11.50 4.52
CA GLU A 57 1.01 11.00 5.40
C GLU A 57 -0.36 11.63 5.08
N LYS A 58 -0.40 12.91 4.66
CA LYS A 58 -1.65 13.59 4.31
C LYS A 58 -2.25 13.06 3.02
N GLU A 59 -1.41 12.76 2.03
CA GLU A 59 -1.85 12.17 0.77
C GLU A 59 -2.36 10.74 0.98
N LEU A 60 -1.69 9.94 1.84
CA LEU A 60 -2.20 8.62 2.22
C LEU A 60 -3.56 8.74 2.91
N SER A 61 -3.70 9.65 3.87
CA SER A 61 -4.95 9.88 4.59
C SER A 61 -6.09 10.27 3.63
N ALA A 62 -5.80 11.11 2.62
CA ALA A 62 -6.78 11.49 1.61
C ALA A 62 -7.25 10.29 0.75
N LEU A 63 -6.34 9.40 0.36
CA LEU A 63 -6.69 8.18 -0.37
C LEU A 63 -7.56 7.25 0.49
N VAL A 64 -7.16 7.03 1.75
CA VAL A 64 -7.91 6.21 2.70
C VAL A 64 -9.31 6.77 2.94
N ALA A 65 -9.42 8.09 3.15
CA ALA A 65 -10.71 8.75 3.28
C ALA A 65 -11.57 8.59 2.01
N GLY A 66 -10.96 8.65 0.83
CA GLY A 66 -11.62 8.37 -0.45
C GLY A 66 -12.22 6.95 -0.49
N LEU A 67 -11.46 5.94 -0.09
CA LEU A 67 -11.94 4.55 -0.03
C LEU A 67 -13.12 4.40 0.95
N LYS A 68 -12.98 4.95 2.16
CA LYS A 68 -14.03 4.93 3.20
C LYS A 68 -15.30 5.62 2.75
N ASN A 69 -15.18 6.81 2.17
CA ASN A 69 -16.33 7.61 1.73
C ASN A 69 -17.14 6.91 0.62
N ASN A 70 -16.48 6.05 -0.18
CA ASN A 70 -17.14 5.24 -1.19
C ASN A 70 -17.60 3.86 -0.66
N GLY A 71 -17.32 3.52 0.60
CA GLY A 71 -17.66 2.23 1.19
C GLY A 71 -16.91 1.04 0.59
N ILE A 72 -15.72 1.28 0.02
CA ILE A 72 -14.89 0.28 -0.66
C ILE A 72 -13.60 -0.06 0.10
N ASP A 73 -13.56 0.23 1.39
CA ASP A 73 -12.44 -0.04 2.32
C ASP A 73 -12.52 -1.43 2.97
N GLN A 74 -13.24 -2.38 2.35
CA GLN A 74 -13.40 -3.73 2.86
C GLN A 74 -12.26 -4.63 2.36
N TYR A 75 -11.30 -4.89 3.25
CA TYR A 75 -10.12 -5.72 2.96
C TYR A 75 -10.05 -6.95 3.86
N SER A 76 -9.48 -8.02 3.30
CA SER A 76 -9.18 -9.25 4.04
C SER A 76 -7.74 -9.30 4.54
N HIS A 77 -6.83 -8.63 3.82
CA HIS A 77 -5.42 -8.53 4.17
C HIS A 77 -4.91 -7.09 4.02
N LEU A 78 -3.96 -6.69 4.87
CA LEU A 78 -3.17 -5.46 4.73
C LEU A 78 -1.70 -5.85 4.64
N LEU A 79 -1.05 -5.56 3.52
CA LEU A 79 0.37 -5.85 3.32
C LEU A 79 1.16 -4.54 3.30
N THR A 80 2.14 -4.38 4.18
CA THR A 80 2.98 -3.18 4.23
C THR A 80 4.44 -3.47 3.92
N GLY A 81 5.10 -2.57 3.20
CA GLY A 81 6.50 -2.71 2.78
C GLY A 81 7.32 -1.47 3.11
N TYR A 82 8.12 -1.00 2.15
CA TYR A 82 8.98 0.18 2.34
C TYR A 82 8.18 1.42 2.74
N ILE A 83 8.53 2.01 3.89
CA ILE A 83 7.94 3.24 4.43
C ILE A 83 9.06 4.25 4.67
N GLY A 84 8.95 5.43 4.05
CA GLY A 84 10.01 6.44 4.06
C GLY A 84 9.96 7.44 5.22
N SER A 85 8.89 7.47 6.02
CA SER A 85 8.75 8.44 7.11
C SER A 85 7.96 7.90 8.30
N ALA A 86 8.29 8.40 9.50
CA ALA A 86 7.56 8.04 10.73
C ALA A 86 6.11 8.54 10.73
N GLY A 87 5.82 9.67 10.07
CA GLY A 87 4.46 10.16 9.91
C GLY A 87 3.61 9.20 9.09
N PHE A 88 4.15 8.70 7.98
CA PHE A 88 3.48 7.74 7.12
C PHE A 88 3.21 6.41 7.86
N LEU A 89 4.17 5.95 8.68
CA LEU A 89 3.96 4.75 9.50
C LEU A 89 2.84 4.94 10.53
N LYS A 90 2.73 6.12 11.16
CA LYS A 90 1.63 6.41 12.10
C LYS A 90 0.27 6.38 11.39
N GLU A 91 0.19 6.89 10.17
CA GLU A 91 -1.03 6.84 9.37
C GLU A 91 -1.42 5.39 9.00
N ILE A 92 -0.44 4.53 8.68
CA ILE A 92 -0.69 3.09 8.49
C ILE A 92 -1.27 2.44 9.74
N VAL A 93 -0.78 2.80 10.94
CA VAL A 93 -1.31 2.26 12.19
C VAL A 93 -2.77 2.68 12.39
N ALA A 94 -3.11 3.94 12.10
CA ALA A 94 -4.49 4.41 12.16
C ALA A 94 -5.38 3.65 11.16
N LEU A 95 -4.93 3.52 9.91
CA LEU A 95 -5.60 2.72 8.89
C LEU A 95 -5.82 1.27 9.34
N TYR A 96 -4.80 0.62 9.91
CA TYR A 96 -4.94 -0.74 10.42
C TYR A 96 -6.05 -0.86 11.46
N GLN A 97 -6.13 0.09 12.41
CA GLN A 97 -7.19 0.11 13.41
C GLN A 97 -8.58 0.22 12.78
N ASP A 98 -8.71 1.10 11.78
CA ASP A 98 -9.97 1.28 11.05
C ASP A 98 -10.37 0.01 10.28
N LEU A 99 -9.44 -0.59 9.54
CA LEU A 99 -9.69 -1.82 8.80
C LEU A 99 -10.01 -3.00 9.74
N LYS A 100 -9.38 -3.06 10.91
CA LYS A 100 -9.65 -4.09 11.93
C LYS A 100 -11.03 -3.90 12.57
N ALA A 101 -11.51 -2.67 12.69
CA ALA A 101 -12.87 -2.38 13.14
C ALA A 101 -13.92 -2.82 12.10
N VAL A 102 -13.63 -2.65 10.80
CA VAL A 102 -14.48 -3.13 9.70
C VAL A 102 -14.42 -4.66 9.58
N ASN A 103 -13.24 -5.25 9.68
CA ASN A 103 -13.01 -6.70 9.59
C ASN A 103 -12.12 -7.19 10.76
N PRO A 104 -12.70 -7.71 11.86
CA PRO A 104 -11.94 -8.25 12.98
C PRO A 104 -11.00 -9.40 12.60
N ASN A 105 -11.26 -10.09 11.48
CA ASN A 105 -10.43 -11.18 10.96
C ASN A 105 -9.36 -10.71 9.95
N LEU A 106 -9.17 -9.40 9.78
CA LEU A 106 -8.11 -8.84 8.91
C LEU A 106 -6.75 -9.45 9.26
N VAL A 107 -6.06 -9.95 8.23
CA VAL A 107 -4.68 -10.44 8.32
C VAL A 107 -3.73 -9.28 8.00
N TYR A 108 -2.72 -9.05 8.83
CA TYR A 108 -1.67 -8.06 8.61
C TYR A 108 -0.34 -8.77 8.39
#